data_AF-A0A4Y2JMT1-F1
#
_entry.id   AF-A0A4Y2JMT1-F1
#
_cell.length_a   1.000
_cell.length_b   1.000
_cell.length_c   1.000
_cell.angle_alpha   90.00
_cell.angle_beta   90.00
_cell.angle_gamma   90.00
#
_symmetry.space_group_name_H-M   'P 1'
#
loop_
_entity.id
_entity.type
_entity.pdbx_description
1 polymer ?
#
loop_
_entity_poly.entity_id
_entity_poly.type
_entity_poly.pdbx_seq_one_letter_code
_entity_poly.pdbx_strand_id
1 'polypeptide(L)'
;MANSVKRKRVVVSMELRLDALKRIDKGESLKTIALSFGVGESTVSDWKETRKEIGSFCSKLETKGALESWSTLKKPKLEKLDYSLLLWFNQERAHEKPISGSIIKGKAVLLHNKMGGNEDFQAFEGCLKRWEKKHGIHALSICGKNCLRTPRKHPSFLKKLKKALSKEQIYNVDETGIYYRMLPTKL
;
A
#
# COMPACT_ATOMS: atom_id res chain seq x y z
N MET A 1 39.87 -12.23 -18.20
CA MET A 1 39.02 -12.58 -17.04
C MET A 1 37.93 -11.52 -16.92
N ALA A 2 36.66 -11.88 -17.13
CA ALA A 2 35.57 -10.91 -17.10
C ALA A 2 35.27 -10.51 -15.64
N ASN A 3 35.47 -9.23 -15.30
CA ASN A 3 35.10 -8.68 -14.01
C ASN A 3 33.57 -8.74 -13.85
N SER A 4 33.09 -9.76 -13.14
CA SER A 4 31.69 -9.87 -12.74
C SER A 4 31.41 -8.82 -11.66
N VAL A 5 31.02 -7.62 -12.08
CA VAL A 5 30.53 -6.58 -11.16
C VAL A 5 29.29 -7.14 -10.46
N LYS A 6 29.35 -7.28 -9.13
CA LYS A 6 28.20 -7.70 -8.32
C LYS A 6 27.02 -6.78 -8.59
N ARG A 7 25.94 -7.32 -9.16
CA ARG A 7 24.70 -6.57 -9.40
C ARG A 7 24.10 -6.13 -8.07
N LYS A 8 23.64 -4.88 -7.99
CA LYS A 8 22.92 -4.37 -6.82
C LYS A 8 21.60 -5.14 -6.64
N ARG A 9 21.23 -5.43 -5.39
CA ARG A 9 19.96 -6.11 -5.08
C ARG A 9 18.79 -5.18 -5.39
N VAL A 10 17.96 -5.57 -6.36
CA VAL A 10 16.71 -4.88 -6.69
C VAL A 10 15.56 -5.56 -5.95
N VAL A 11 14.73 -4.77 -5.27
CA VAL A 11 13.54 -5.26 -4.57
C VAL A 11 12.33 -4.97 -5.46
N VAL A 12 11.70 -6.03 -5.96
CA VAL A 12 10.55 -5.94 -6.88
C VAL A 12 9.26 -6.31 -6.13
N SER A 13 8.24 -5.46 -6.25
CA SER A 13 6.90 -5.65 -5.64
C SER A 13 6.15 -6.82 -6.27
N MET A 14 5.13 -7.34 -5.58
CA MET A 14 4.31 -8.44 -6.09
C MET A 14 3.52 -8.04 -7.34
N GLU A 15 3.11 -6.77 -7.45
CA GLU A 15 2.48 -6.25 -8.68
C GLU A 15 3.39 -6.38 -9.90
N LEU A 16 4.65 -5.96 -9.77
CA LEU A 16 5.62 -6.03 -10.87
C LEU A 16 5.98 -7.47 -11.21
N ARG A 17 5.96 -8.40 -10.23
CA ARG A 17 6.10 -9.84 -10.51
C ARG A 17 4.91 -10.40 -11.27
N LEU A 18 3.68 -9.96 -10.96
CA LEU A 18 2.49 -10.32 -11.74
C LEU A 18 2.57 -9.77 -13.17
N ASP A 19 3.05 -8.54 -13.33
CA ASP A 19 3.27 -7.96 -14.66
C ASP A 19 4.32 -8.75 -15.45
N ALA A 20 5.43 -9.11 -14.81
CA ALA A 20 6.45 -9.98 -15.40
C ALA A 20 5.85 -11.33 -15.85
N LEU A 21 5.01 -11.97 -15.02
CA LEU A 21 4.32 -13.22 -15.37
C LEU A 21 3.38 -13.05 -16.58
N LYS A 22 2.61 -11.95 -16.64
CA LYS A 22 1.77 -11.64 -17.80
C LYS A 22 2.59 -11.43 -19.07
N ARG A 23 3.76 -10.83 -18.97
CA ARG A 23 4.69 -10.62 -20.11
C ARG A 23 5.31 -11.94 -20.58
N ILE A 24 5.62 -12.86 -19.65
CA ILE A 24 6.01 -14.24 -19.99
C ILE A 24 4.89 -14.95 -20.76
N ASP A 25 3.64 -14.84 -20.29
CA ASP A 25 2.49 -15.47 -20.97
C ASP A 25 2.24 -14.88 -22.37
N LYS A 26 2.60 -13.61 -22.60
CA LYS A 26 2.58 -12.96 -23.93
C LYS A 26 3.74 -13.38 -24.84
N GLY A 27 4.66 -14.23 -24.37
CA GLY A 27 5.79 -14.73 -25.15
C GLY A 27 7.02 -13.84 -25.17
N GLU A 28 7.11 -12.83 -24.29
CA GLU A 28 8.34 -12.03 -24.18
C GLU A 28 9.50 -12.85 -23.60
N SER A 29 10.72 -12.61 -24.08
CA SER A 29 11.90 -13.33 -23.60
C SER A 29 12.26 -12.96 -22.16
N LEU A 30 12.75 -13.94 -21.39
CA LEU A 30 13.18 -13.73 -20.00
C LEU A 30 14.26 -12.64 -19.88
N LYS A 31 15.14 -12.55 -20.87
CA LYS A 31 16.19 -11.54 -20.97
C LYS A 31 15.62 -10.12 -21.05
N THR A 32 14.63 -9.90 -21.92
CA THR A 32 13.97 -8.60 -22.08
C THR A 32 13.23 -8.19 -20.81
N ILE A 33 12.54 -9.14 -20.17
CA ILE A 33 11.83 -8.91 -18.92
C ILE A 33 12.82 -8.58 -17.79
N ALA A 34 13.88 -9.37 -17.65
CA ALA A 34 14.92 -9.17 -16.64
C ALA A 34 15.57 -7.79 -16.74
N LEU A 35 15.90 -7.36 -17.97
CA LEU A 35 16.43 -6.02 -18.25
C LEU A 35 15.46 -4.91 -17.84
N SER A 36 14.17 -5.05 -18.16
CA SER A 36 13.17 -4.02 -17.83
C SER A 36 12.96 -3.81 -16.33
N PHE A 37 13.13 -4.86 -15.52
CA PHE A 37 13.01 -4.78 -14.06
C PHE A 37 14.37 -4.62 -13.35
N GLY A 38 15.48 -4.59 -14.10
CA GLY A 38 16.83 -4.52 -13.53
C GLY A 38 17.22 -5.76 -12.70
N VAL A 39 16.62 -6.92 -12.97
CA VAL A 39 16.87 -8.19 -12.25
C VAL A 39 17.67 -9.17 -13.11
N GLY A 40 18.13 -10.27 -12.52
CA GLY A 40 18.76 -11.36 -13.27
C GLY A 40 17.73 -12.25 -13.95
N GLU A 41 18.09 -12.88 -15.07
CA GLU A 41 17.23 -13.84 -15.78
C GLU A 41 16.81 -15.01 -14.88
N SER A 42 17.70 -15.47 -14.00
CA SER A 42 17.38 -16.50 -13.00
C SER A 42 16.24 -16.06 -12.07
N THR A 43 16.20 -14.79 -11.65
CA THR A 43 15.12 -14.26 -10.81
C THR A 43 13.77 -14.28 -11.52
N VAL A 44 13.74 -14.00 -12.82
CA VAL A 44 12.51 -14.08 -13.62
C VAL A 44 12.09 -15.55 -13.81
N SER A 45 13.05 -16.46 -13.97
CA SER A 45 12.81 -17.90 -13.97
C SER A 45 12.20 -18.38 -12.65
N ASP A 46 12.74 -17.95 -11.51
CA ASP A 46 12.22 -18.28 -10.18
C ASP A 46 10.77 -17.78 -10.01
N TRP A 47 10.43 -16.60 -10.53
CA TRP A 47 9.05 -16.09 -10.51
C TRP A 47 8.11 -16.96 -11.35
N LYS A 48 8.58 -17.47 -12.49
CA LYS A 48 7.81 -18.39 -13.34
C LYS A 48 7.52 -19.70 -12.60
N GLU A 49 8.50 -20.24 -11.88
CA GLU A 49 8.33 -21.45 -11.06
C GLU A 49 7.37 -21.21 -9.88
N THR A 50 7.53 -20.08 -9.20
CA THR A 50 6.68 -19.69 -8.05
C THR A 50 5.36 -19.01 -8.43
N ARG A 51 4.93 -19.08 -9.71
CA ARG A 51 3.75 -18.34 -10.21
C ARG A 51 2.47 -18.63 -9.43
N LYS A 52 2.26 -19.88 -9.01
CA LYS A 52 1.06 -20.30 -8.27
C LYS A 52 1.01 -19.64 -6.89
N GLU A 53 2.16 -19.57 -6.22
CA GLU A 53 2.27 -18.92 -4.91
C GLU A 53 2.03 -17.42 -5.03
N ILE A 54 2.67 -16.76 -5.99
CA ILE A 54 2.50 -15.34 -6.29
C ILE A 54 1.02 -15.05 -6.60
N GLY A 55 0.38 -15.82 -7.46
CA GLY A 55 -1.03 -15.67 -7.80
C GLY A 55 -1.95 -15.84 -6.59
N SER A 56 -1.77 -16.92 -5.81
CA SER A 56 -2.56 -17.20 -4.59
C SER A 56 -2.38 -16.16 -3.50
N PHE A 57 -1.21 -15.53 -3.45
CA PHE A 57 -0.90 -14.48 -2.51
C PHE A 57 -1.60 -13.17 -2.92
N CYS A 58 -1.49 -12.80 -4.20
CA CYS A 58 -2.10 -11.58 -4.71
C CYS A 58 -3.63 -11.64 -4.69
N SER A 59 -4.25 -12.80 -4.92
CA SER A 59 -5.71 -12.93 -4.84
C SER A 59 -6.27 -12.72 -3.43
N LYS A 60 -5.47 -13.00 -2.39
CA LYS A 60 -5.86 -12.77 -0.98
C LYS A 60 -5.74 -11.31 -0.55
N LEU A 61 -4.93 -10.52 -1.25
CA LEU A 61 -4.71 -9.10 -1.00
C LEU A 61 -5.48 -8.25 -2.01
N GLU A 62 -6.80 -8.19 -1.87
CA GLU A 62 -7.67 -7.42 -2.77
C GLU A 62 -7.41 -5.89 -2.75
N THR A 63 -6.55 -5.39 -1.86
CA THR A 63 -6.26 -3.95 -1.74
C THR A 63 -5.02 -3.56 -2.58
N LYS A 64 -5.21 -2.73 -3.61
CA LYS A 64 -4.13 -2.24 -4.50
C LYS A 64 -2.89 -1.72 -3.76
N GLY A 65 -3.08 -0.93 -2.69
CA GLY A 65 -1.97 -0.36 -1.91
C GLY A 65 -1.12 -1.39 -1.15
N ALA A 66 -1.66 -2.58 -0.87
CA ALA A 66 -0.89 -3.67 -0.26
C ALA A 66 -0.10 -4.46 -1.30
N LEU A 67 -0.55 -4.50 -2.56
CA LEU A 67 0.17 -5.19 -3.63
C LEU A 67 1.44 -4.44 -4.07
N GLU A 68 1.37 -3.10 -4.06
CA GLU A 68 2.50 -2.21 -4.37
C GLU A 68 3.60 -2.27 -3.30
N SER A 69 3.24 -2.47 -2.03
CA SER A 69 4.17 -2.40 -0.91
C SER A 69 4.82 -3.73 -0.55
N TRP A 70 4.17 -4.87 -0.84
CA TRP A 70 4.72 -6.19 -0.54
C TRP A 70 5.73 -6.63 -1.60
N SER A 71 6.94 -6.96 -1.14
CA SER A 71 8.03 -7.47 -1.98
C SER A 71 8.53 -8.85 -1.54
N THR A 72 7.93 -9.47 -0.53
CA THR A 72 8.36 -10.77 0.02
C THR A 72 7.16 -11.69 0.28
N LEU A 73 7.27 -12.97 -0.07
CA LEU A 73 6.28 -14.03 0.23
C LEU A 73 6.34 -14.52 1.70
N LYS A 74 7.22 -13.95 2.53
CA LYS A 74 7.42 -14.38 3.90
C LYS A 74 6.17 -14.07 4.71
N LYS A 75 5.55 -15.14 5.22
CA LYS A 75 4.45 -15.05 6.18
C LYS A 75 4.95 -14.34 7.44
N PRO A 76 4.23 -13.35 7.98
CA PRO A 76 4.60 -12.74 9.25
C PRO A 76 4.53 -13.79 10.36
N LYS A 77 5.44 -13.70 11.35
CA LYS A 77 5.48 -14.62 12.50
C LYS A 77 4.15 -14.71 13.27
N LEU A 78 3.31 -13.67 13.15
CA LEU A 78 1.98 -13.57 13.76
C LEU A 78 0.92 -13.32 12.68
N GLU A 79 0.80 -14.24 11.71
CA GLU A 79 -0.14 -14.15 10.58
C GLU A 79 -1.59 -13.90 11.01
N LYS A 80 -2.05 -14.60 12.05
CA LYS A 80 -3.40 -14.42 12.60
C LYS A 80 -3.62 -13.03 13.18
N LEU A 81 -2.61 -12.46 13.85
CA LEU A 81 -2.69 -11.10 14.41
C LEU A 81 -2.69 -10.04 13.32
N ASP A 82 -1.78 -10.18 12.36
CA ASP A 82 -1.64 -9.26 11.23
C ASP A 82 -2.95 -9.13 10.44
N TYR A 83 -3.58 -10.27 10.12
CA TYR A 83 -4.86 -10.32 9.42
C TYR A 83 -6.02 -9.78 10.26
N SER A 84 -6.12 -10.20 11.53
CA SER A 84 -7.21 -9.73 12.42
C SER A 84 -7.16 -8.23 12.65
N LEU A 85 -5.95 -7.67 12.78
CA LEU A 85 -5.75 -6.23 12.93
C LEU A 85 -6.12 -5.47 11.65
N LEU A 86 -5.80 -6.01 10.47
CA LEU A 86 -6.18 -5.43 9.18
C LEU A 86 -7.70 -5.43 8.99
N LEU A 87 -8.36 -6.56 9.30
CA LEU A 87 -9.80 -6.68 9.20
C LEU A 87 -10.52 -5.64 10.04
N TRP A 88 -10.12 -5.50 11.32
CA TRP A 88 -10.67 -4.48 12.21
C TRP A 88 -10.37 -3.06 11.70
N PHE A 89 -9.16 -2.79 11.21
CA PHE A 89 -8.80 -1.48 10.67
C PHE A 89 -9.68 -1.08 9.48
N ASN A 90 -9.94 -2.02 8.57
CA ASN A 90 -10.80 -1.81 7.42
C ASN A 90 -12.26 -1.57 7.82
N GLN A 91 -12.76 -2.26 8.86
CA GLN A 91 -14.10 -2.03 9.41
C GLN A 91 -14.22 -0.60 9.97
N GLU A 92 -13.29 -0.17 10.83
CA GLU A 92 -13.33 1.18 11.41
C GLU A 92 -13.15 2.29 10.35
N ARG A 93 -12.36 2.04 9.30
CA ARG A 93 -12.24 2.92 8.14
C ARG A 93 -13.55 3.07 7.36
N ALA A 94 -14.32 1.99 7.23
CA ALA A 94 -15.64 2.04 6.59
C ALA A 94 -16.65 2.89 7.39
N HIS A 95 -16.44 3.04 8.69
CA HIS A 95 -17.20 3.93 9.57
C HIS A 95 -16.65 5.37 9.60
N GLU A 96 -15.76 5.75 8.68
CA GLU A 96 -15.16 7.08 8.54
C GLU A 96 -14.45 7.60 9.82
N LYS A 97 -14.07 6.71 10.74
CA LYS A 97 -13.38 7.13 11.96
C LYS A 97 -11.89 7.36 11.70
N PRO A 98 -11.31 8.48 12.16
CA PRO A 98 -9.87 8.66 12.13
C PRO A 98 -9.22 7.72 13.15
N ILE A 99 -8.41 6.77 12.67
CA ILE A 99 -7.69 5.82 13.51
C ILE A 99 -6.23 6.28 13.61
N SER A 100 -5.81 6.70 14.80
CA SER A 100 -4.41 7.04 15.07
C SER A 100 -3.58 5.77 15.33
N GLY A 101 -2.26 5.86 15.14
CA GLY A 101 -1.33 4.76 15.41
C GLY A 101 -1.42 4.23 16.85
N SER A 102 -1.75 5.09 17.83
CA SER A 102 -1.96 4.68 19.22
C SER A 102 -3.18 3.76 19.40
N ILE A 103 -4.27 4.02 18.66
CA ILE A 103 -5.46 3.16 18.68
C ILE A 103 -5.15 1.81 18.03
N ILE A 104 -4.39 1.81 16.91
CA ILE A 104 -3.95 0.58 16.24
C ILE A 104 -3.09 -0.26 17.19
N LYS A 105 -2.15 0.38 17.90
CA LYS A 105 -1.30 -0.27 18.91
C LYS A 105 -2.12 -0.89 20.03
N GLY A 106 -3.06 -0.15 20.62
CA GLY A 106 -3.95 -0.65 21.65
C GLY A 106 -4.76 -1.87 21.17
N LYS A 107 -5.30 -1.81 19.96
CA LYS A 107 -6.03 -2.94 19.38
C LYS A 107 -5.13 -4.14 19.11
N ALA A 108 -3.91 -3.93 18.63
CA ALA A 108 -2.95 -5.01 18.37
C ALA A 108 -2.63 -5.79 19.65
N VAL A 109 -2.40 -5.09 20.77
CA VAL A 109 -2.17 -5.72 22.09
C VAL A 109 -3.41 -6.51 22.52
N LEU A 110 -4.61 -5.91 22.43
CA LEU A 110 -5.85 -6.59 22.80
C LEU A 110 -6.09 -7.87 21.99
N LEU A 111 -5.84 -7.82 20.68
CA LEU A 111 -5.97 -8.99 19.81
C LEU A 111 -4.91 -10.04 20.12
N HIS A 112 -3.68 -9.63 20.44
CA HIS A 112 -2.60 -10.53 20.82
C HIS A 112 -2.94 -11.31 22.09
N ASN A 113 -3.41 -10.60 23.13
CA ASN A 113 -3.81 -11.22 24.40
C ASN A 113 -4.98 -12.18 24.21
N LYS A 114 -5.98 -11.82 23.40
CA LYS A 114 -7.12 -12.69 23.08
C LYS A 114 -6.73 -13.98 22.35
N MET A 115 -5.58 -14.00 21.66
CA MET A 115 -5.08 -15.18 20.97
C MET A 115 -4.09 -16.01 21.81
N GLY A 116 -3.97 -15.72 23.11
CA GLY A 116 -3.10 -16.46 24.03
C GLY A 116 -1.62 -16.05 23.95
N GLY A 117 -1.33 -14.85 23.45
CA GLY A 117 0.01 -14.27 23.49
C GLY A 117 0.39 -13.76 24.89
N ASN A 118 1.68 -13.78 25.23
CA ASN A 118 2.19 -13.25 26.49
C ASN A 118 2.07 -11.71 26.55
N GLU A 119 1.98 -11.18 27.77
CA GLU A 119 1.77 -9.75 28.06
C GLU A 119 2.93 -8.84 27.60
N ASP A 120 4.10 -9.42 27.30
CA ASP A 120 5.30 -8.72 26.83
C ASP A 120 5.26 -8.29 25.35
N PHE A 121 4.07 -8.05 24.79
CA PHE A 121 3.91 -7.50 23.43
C PHE A 121 4.26 -5.99 23.36
N GLN A 122 5.32 -5.60 24.06
CA GLN A 122 5.94 -4.27 24.05
C GLN A 122 6.55 -3.94 22.66
N ALA A 123 6.68 -4.94 21.78
CA ALA A 123 7.37 -4.87 20.50
C ALA A 123 6.56 -4.30 19.32
N PHE A 124 5.31 -3.83 19.51
CA PHE A 124 4.55 -3.30 18.37
C PHE A 124 5.05 -1.92 17.90
N GLU A 125 5.86 -1.19 18.67
CA GLU A 125 6.40 0.12 18.25
C GLU A 125 7.16 0.03 16.91
N GLY A 126 8.10 -0.92 16.81
CA GLY A 126 8.82 -1.19 15.57
C GLY A 126 8.01 -1.99 14.55
N CYS A 127 6.97 -2.70 15.00
CA CYS A 127 6.12 -3.52 14.14
C CYS A 127 5.03 -2.70 13.43
N LEU A 128 4.51 -1.63 14.04
CA LEU A 128 3.44 -0.78 13.51
C LEU A 128 3.85 -0.15 12.18
N LYS A 129 4.99 0.55 12.13
CA LYS A 129 5.47 1.18 10.89
C LYS A 129 5.66 0.16 9.76
N ARG A 130 6.10 -1.06 10.10
CA ARG A 130 6.22 -2.17 9.12
C ARG A 130 4.86 -2.68 8.69
N TRP A 131 3.91 -2.82 9.61
CA TRP A 131 2.54 -3.24 9.35
C TRP A 131 1.79 -2.22 8.50
N GLU A 132 1.90 -0.93 8.81
CA GLU A 132 1.34 0.18 8.04
C GLU A 132 1.88 0.18 6.61
N LYS A 133 3.22 0.15 6.46
CA LYS A 133 3.87 0.06 5.14
C LYS A 133 3.40 -1.17 4.37
N LYS A 134 3.34 -2.33 5.03
CA LYS A 134 2.90 -3.61 4.46
C LYS A 134 1.45 -3.53 3.96
N HIS A 135 0.54 -2.89 4.67
CA HIS A 135 -0.85 -2.79 4.24
C HIS A 135 -1.16 -1.55 3.40
N GLY A 136 -0.14 -0.77 3.02
CA GLY A 136 -0.34 0.49 2.27
C GLY A 136 -1.11 1.53 3.07
N ILE A 137 -1.06 1.44 4.39
CA ILE A 137 -1.71 2.38 5.30
C ILE A 137 -0.76 3.55 5.47
N HIS A 138 -1.09 4.65 4.81
CA HIS A 138 -0.41 5.91 5.03
C HIS A 138 -1.07 6.62 6.21
N ALA A 139 -0.25 7.15 7.12
CA ALA A 139 -0.72 8.14 8.08
C ALA A 139 -1.23 9.34 7.28
N LEU A 140 -2.53 9.36 7.03
CA LEU A 140 -3.18 10.52 6.46
C LEU A 140 -3.05 11.60 7.54
N SER A 141 -2.11 12.52 7.34
CA SER A 141 -2.28 13.85 7.91
C SER A 141 -3.68 14.27 7.54
N ILE A 142 -4.45 14.74 8.52
CA ILE A 142 -5.80 15.29 8.33
C ILE A 142 -5.65 16.43 7.32
N CYS A 143 -5.70 16.08 6.04
CA CYS A 143 -5.80 16.97 4.92
C CYS A 143 -7.27 16.89 4.56
N GLY A 144 -7.95 18.02 4.66
CA GLY A 144 -9.40 18.14 4.58
C GLY A 144 -10.02 17.15 3.59
N LYS A 145 -10.77 16.19 4.14
CA LYS A 145 -11.82 15.39 3.49
C LYS A 145 -11.60 14.88 2.05
N ASN A 146 -10.42 14.78 1.44
CA ASN A 146 -10.35 14.44 0.00
C ASN A 146 -9.21 13.51 -0.46
N CYS A 147 -8.41 12.94 0.43
CA CYS A 147 -7.25 12.14 -0.04
C CYS A 147 -7.57 10.75 -0.65
N LEU A 148 -8.80 10.24 -0.55
CA LEU A 148 -9.12 8.88 -1.05
C LEU A 148 -10.28 8.81 -2.04
N ARG A 149 -10.95 9.93 -2.33
CA ARG A 149 -11.99 9.93 -3.35
C ARG A 149 -11.35 10.32 -4.66
N THR A 150 -11.14 9.36 -5.56
CA THR A 150 -11.05 9.71 -6.97
C THR A 150 -12.32 10.53 -7.25
N PRO A 151 -12.24 11.81 -7.61
CA PRO A 151 -13.44 12.57 -7.90
C PRO A 151 -14.14 11.80 -9.02
N ARG A 152 -15.42 11.46 -8.83
CA ARG A 152 -16.24 10.94 -9.93
C ARG A 152 -16.09 11.96 -11.05
N LYS A 153 -15.31 11.60 -12.07
CA LYS A 153 -15.09 12.49 -13.20
C LYS A 153 -16.44 12.57 -13.88
N HIS A 154 -17.06 13.75 -13.86
CA HIS A 154 -18.26 14.05 -14.63
C HIS A 154 -17.81 14.74 -15.93
N PRO A 155 -17.37 13.99 -16.95
CA PRO A 155 -16.80 14.57 -18.16
C PRO A 155 -17.80 15.45 -18.92
N SER A 156 -19.09 15.16 -18.79
CA SER A 156 -20.19 15.98 -19.34
C SER A 156 -20.28 17.36 -18.67
N PHE A 157 -20.10 17.42 -17.36
CA PHE A 157 -20.10 18.67 -16.59
C PHE A 157 -18.87 19.53 -16.92
N LEU A 158 -17.69 18.92 -16.99
CA LEU A 158 -16.44 19.62 -17.38
C LEU A 158 -16.51 20.17 -18.82
N LYS A 159 -17.15 19.46 -19.75
CA LYS A 159 -17.36 19.96 -21.13
C LYS A 159 -18.31 21.16 -21.16
N LYS A 160 -19.36 21.20 -20.33
CA LYS A 160 -20.27 22.35 -20.22
C LYS A 160 -19.55 23.56 -19.63
N LEU A 161 -18.80 23.37 -18.55
CA LEU A 161 -18.00 24.43 -17.90
C LEU A 161 -16.99 25.07 -18.86
N LYS A 162 -16.24 24.27 -19.62
CA LYS A 162 -15.26 24.78 -20.60
C LYS A 162 -15.88 25.56 -21.76
N LYS A 163 -17.18 25.37 -22.04
CA LYS A 163 -17.90 26.14 -23.06
C LYS A 163 -18.51 27.42 -22.50
N ALA A 164 -18.79 27.46 -21.20
CA ALA A 164 -19.52 28.55 -20.55
C ALA A 164 -18.63 29.54 -19.81
N LEU A 165 -17.43 29.14 -19.39
CA LEU A 165 -16.51 29.98 -18.61
C LEU A 165 -15.12 30.02 -19.25
N SER A 166 -14.57 31.23 -19.33
CA SER A 166 -13.16 31.45 -19.65
C SER A 166 -12.28 31.11 -18.44
N LYS A 167 -10.98 30.89 -18.67
CA LYS A 167 -10.04 30.57 -17.58
C LYS A 167 -9.96 31.67 -16.52
N GLU A 168 -10.18 32.93 -16.91
CA GLU A 168 -10.16 34.11 -16.04
C GLU A 168 -11.36 34.18 -15.08
N GLN A 169 -12.42 33.40 -15.36
CA GLN A 169 -13.62 33.35 -14.53
C GLN A 169 -13.64 32.15 -13.57
N ILE A 170 -12.59 31.31 -13.60
CA ILE A 170 -12.49 30.12 -12.75
C ILE A 170 -11.61 30.45 -11.55
N TYR A 171 -12.25 30.69 -10.41
CA TYR A 171 -11.58 30.87 -9.13
C TYR A 171 -11.59 29.55 -8.37
N ASN A 172 -10.43 29.11 -7.89
CA ASN A 172 -10.34 27.99 -6.98
C ASN A 172 -10.67 28.49 -5.57
N VAL A 173 -11.79 28.05 -5.02
CA VAL A 173 -12.17 28.34 -3.63
C VAL A 173 -12.24 27.00 -2.92
N ASP A 174 -11.38 26.83 -1.93
CA ASP A 174 -11.41 25.70 -1.00
C ASP A 174 -11.87 26.19 0.38
N GLU A 175 -12.31 25.29 1.25
CA GLU A 175 -12.72 25.65 2.62
C GLU A 175 -11.52 26.24 3.38
N THR A 176 -11.53 27.56 3.59
CA THR A 176 -10.59 28.22 4.52
C THR A 176 -11.07 28.02 5.96
N GLY A 177 -10.47 27.07 6.67
CA GLY A 177 -10.67 26.92 8.11
C GLY A 177 -9.84 27.93 8.90
N ILE A 178 -10.49 28.78 9.70
CA ILE A 178 -9.80 29.66 10.66
C ILE A 178 -9.61 28.88 11.97
N TYR A 179 -8.36 28.73 12.39
CA TYR A 179 -8.02 28.07 13.66
C TYR A 179 -7.64 29.10 14.71
N TYR A 180 -8.52 29.33 15.69
CA TYR A 180 -8.24 30.20 16.84
C TYR A 180 -7.79 29.35 18.05
N ARG A 181 -6.59 29.62 18.57
CA ARG A 181 -5.98 28.93 19.73
C ARG A 181 -5.83 27.41 19.58
N MET A 182 -5.55 26.92 18.39
CA MET A 182 -5.28 25.49 18.20
C MET A 182 -3.85 25.15 18.66
N LEU A 183 -3.71 24.10 19.48
CA LEU A 183 -2.39 23.62 19.91
C LEU A 183 -1.65 22.93 18.74
N PRO A 184 -0.31 23.03 18.67
CA PRO A 184 0.48 22.34 17.65
C PRO A 184 0.22 20.83 17.72
N THR A 185 -0.18 20.22 16.60
CA THR A 185 -0.58 18.81 16.57
C THR A 185 0.58 17.83 16.39
N LYS A 186 1.84 18.30 16.30
CA LYS A 186 3.03 17.44 16.18
C LYS A 186 4.26 18.09 16.84
N LEU A 187 4.94 17.30 17.70
CA LEU A 187 6.37 17.39 17.98
C LEU A 187 7.09 16.36 17.10
#